data_AF-A0A959XDU7-F1
#
_entry.id   AF-A0A959XDU7-F1
#
_cell.length_a   1.000
_cell.length_b   1.000
_cell.length_c   1.000
_cell.angle_alpha   90.00
_cell.angle_beta   90.00
_cell.angle_gamma   90.00
#
_symmetry.space_group_name_H-M   'P 1'
#
loop_
_entity.id
_entity.type
_entity.pdbx_description
1 polymer ?
#
loop_
_entity_poly.entity_id
_entity_poly.type
_entity_poly.pdbx_seq_one_letter_code
_entity_poly.pdbx_strand_id
1 'polypeptide(L)'
;MDGFKKFILRGNLVDLAVAVIIGTSFGVVVATFTKALTGMLPGAATKLFSDTNAWGAFFNATIAFVILAAVVYFFVVLPYTKLREKYFPEAADEKPADIALLEEIRDLLAKR
;
A
#
# COMPACT_ATOMS: atom_id res chain seq x y z
N MET A 1 10.16 10.29 30.16
CA MET A 1 10.55 10.27 28.73
C MET A 1 11.12 8.91 28.31
N ASP A 2 11.80 8.15 29.17
CA ASP A 2 12.36 6.83 28.84
C ASP A 2 11.34 5.74 28.49
N GLY A 3 10.15 5.75 29.10
CA GLY A 3 9.09 4.79 28.80
C GLY A 3 8.52 4.94 27.38
N PHE A 4 8.39 6.18 26.89
CA PHE A 4 7.92 6.47 25.54
C PHE A 4 8.95 6.07 24.48
N LYS A 5 10.24 6.35 24.74
CA LYS A 5 11.33 5.90 23.87
C LYS A 5 11.41 4.37 23.81
N LYS A 6 11.30 3.66 24.94
CA LYS A 6 11.24 2.19 24.99
C LYS A 6 10.00 1.59 24.32
N PHE A 7 8.90 2.34 24.24
CA PHE A 7 7.69 1.94 23.54
C PHE A 7 7.84 2.05 22.01
N ILE A 8 8.36 3.17 21.53
CA ILE A 8 8.67 3.38 20.11
C ILE A 8 9.75 2.39 19.64
N LEU A 9 10.80 2.17 20.44
CA LEU A 9 11.90 1.25 20.11
C LEU A 9 11.50 -0.24 20.12
N ARG A 10 10.23 -0.58 20.39
CA ARG A 10 9.73 -1.97 20.32
C ARG A 10 9.62 -2.50 18.88
N GLY A 11 10.10 -1.75 17.87
CA GLY A 11 10.20 -2.12 16.45
C GLY A 11 8.85 -2.13 15.74
N ASN A 12 7.96 -3.02 16.18
CA ASN A 12 6.63 -3.24 15.60
C ASN A 12 5.74 -1.97 15.54
N LEU A 13 5.93 -1.02 16.48
CA LEU A 13 5.14 0.22 16.52
C LEU A 13 5.63 1.28 15.53
N VAL A 14 6.92 1.33 15.23
CA VAL A 14 7.48 2.31 14.29
C VAL A 14 7.08 1.94 12.88
N ASP A 15 7.23 0.67 12.51
CA ASP A 15 6.88 0.20 11.16
C ASP A 15 5.37 0.34 10.91
N LEU A 16 4.54 0.02 11.90
CA LEU A 16 3.10 0.24 11.83
C LEU A 16 2.76 1.73 11.69
N ALA A 17 3.39 2.60 12.50
CA ALA A 17 3.14 4.04 12.43
C ALA A 17 3.54 4.61 11.06
N VAL A 18 4.69 4.21 10.54
CA VAL A 18 5.16 4.64 9.22
C VAL A 18 4.21 4.15 8.12
N ALA A 19 3.77 2.89 8.17
CA ALA A 19 2.83 2.34 7.20
C ALA A 19 1.51 3.11 7.17
N VAL A 20 0.94 3.44 8.34
CA VAL A 20 -0.31 4.21 8.43
C VAL A 20 -0.13 5.64 7.92
N ILE A 21 0.97 6.32 8.27
CA ILE A 21 1.24 7.70 7.82
C ILE A 21 1.43 7.76 6.30
N ILE A 22 2.17 6.81 5.73
CA ILE A 22 2.38 6.73 4.27
C ILE A 22 1.06 6.43 3.57
N GLY A 23 0.30 5.43 4.04
CA GLY A 23 -0.97 5.05 3.42
C GLY A 23 -1.99 6.19 3.41
N THR A 24 -2.13 6.90 4.54
CA THR A 24 -3.05 8.04 4.66
C THR A 24 -2.62 9.23 3.81
N SER A 25 -1.33 9.58 3.83
CA SER A 25 -0.79 10.71 3.04
C SER A 25 -0.87 10.46 1.54
N PHE A 26 -0.56 9.23 1.10
CA PHE A 26 -0.66 8.84 -0.29
C PHE A 26 -2.10 8.88 -0.80
N GLY A 27 -3.06 8.39 -0.01
CA GLY A 27 -4.48 8.45 -0.34
C GLY A 27 -4.96 9.88 -0.58
N VAL A 28 -4.50 10.85 0.22
CA VAL A 28 -4.83 12.27 0.04
C VAL A 28 -4.31 12.82 -1.29
N VAL A 29 -3.06 12.52 -1.66
CA VAL A 29 -2.45 12.98 -2.92
C VAL A 29 -3.21 12.44 -4.13
N VAL A 30 -3.61 11.18 -4.10
CA VAL A 30 -4.34 10.60 -5.23
C VAL A 30 -5.78 11.08 -5.27
N ALA A 31 -6.42 11.31 -4.12
CA ALA A 31 -7.75 11.91 -4.05
C ALA A 31 -7.75 13.34 -4.61
N THR A 32 -6.75 14.16 -4.29
CA THR A 32 -6.64 15.54 -4.81
C THR A 32 -6.35 15.55 -6.31
N PHE A 33 -5.47 14.66 -6.79
CA PHE A 33 -5.21 14.47 -8.22
C PHE A 33 -6.46 14.06 -8.99
N THR A 34 -7.20 13.09 -8.46
CA THR A 34 -8.46 12.63 -9.02
C THR A 34 -9.48 13.75 -9.09
N LYS A 35 -9.63 14.53 -8.01
CA LYS A 35 -10.54 15.67 -7.96
C LYS A 35 -10.15 16.77 -8.95
N ALA A 36 -8.85 17.00 -9.14
CA ALA A 36 -8.35 17.90 -10.17
C ALA A 36 -8.69 17.38 -11.59
N LEU A 37 -8.54 16.07 -11.81
CA LEU A 37 -8.86 15.44 -13.09
C LEU A 37 -10.37 15.49 -13.40
N THR A 38 -11.23 15.21 -12.40
CA THR A 38 -12.69 15.31 -12.58
C THR A 38 -13.17 16.76 -12.70
N GLY A 39 -12.46 17.71 -12.06
CA GLY A 39 -12.71 19.14 -12.21
C GLY A 39 -12.33 19.72 -13.58
N MET A 40 -11.44 19.04 -14.32
CA MET A 40 -11.03 19.44 -15.68
C MET A 40 -11.98 18.91 -16.78
N LEU A 41 -12.93 18.04 -16.44
CA LEU A 41 -13.89 17.50 -17.39
C LEU A 41 -14.87 18.58 -17.92
N PRO A 42 -15.32 18.48 -19.17
CA PRO A 42 -16.28 19.43 -19.74
C PRO A 42 -17.56 19.46 -18.92
N GLY A 43 -18.11 20.67 -18.67
CA GLY A 43 -19.13 20.93 -17.65
C GLY A 43 -20.44 20.11 -17.72
N ALA A 44 -20.69 19.38 -18.81
CA ALA A 44 -21.77 18.39 -18.90
C ALA A 44 -21.49 17.14 -18.02
N ALA A 45 -20.24 16.68 -17.97
CA ALA A 45 -19.78 15.61 -17.09
C ALA A 45 -19.83 16.06 -15.62
N THR A 46 -19.40 17.30 -15.33
CA THR A 46 -19.45 17.87 -13.98
C THR A 46 -20.86 17.88 -13.39
N LYS A 47 -21.91 18.10 -14.19
CA LYS A 47 -23.30 18.00 -13.70
C LYS A 47 -23.73 16.56 -13.38
N LEU A 48 -23.23 15.56 -14.09
CA LEU A 48 -23.52 14.15 -13.77
C LEU A 48 -22.79 13.69 -12.52
N PHE A 49 -21.63 14.28 -12.22
CA PHE A 49 -20.79 13.96 -11.06
C PHE A 49 -20.92 14.96 -9.90
N SER A 50 -21.78 15.98 -10.02
CA SER A 50 -21.98 16.99 -8.99
C SER A 50 -22.80 16.46 -7.82
N ASP A 51 -22.44 16.87 -6.61
CA ASP A 51 -23.12 16.49 -5.35
C ASP A 51 -24.59 16.93 -5.29
N THR A 52 -25.04 17.80 -6.20
CA THR A 52 -26.44 18.22 -6.31
C THR A 52 -27.35 17.17 -6.94
N ASN A 53 -26.80 16.15 -7.61
CA ASN A 53 -27.56 15.01 -8.14
C ASN A 53 -27.49 13.84 -7.15
N ALA A 54 -28.64 13.17 -6.92
CA ALA A 54 -28.74 12.05 -5.97
C ALA A 54 -27.73 10.92 -6.22
N TRP A 55 -27.29 10.74 -7.47
CA TRP A 55 -26.31 9.73 -7.89
C TRP A 55 -24.93 10.32 -8.24
N GLY A 56 -24.79 11.65 -8.24
CA GLY A 56 -23.57 12.30 -8.71
C GLY A 56 -22.37 12.04 -7.80
N ALA A 57 -22.59 12.13 -6.49
CA ALA A 57 -21.56 11.80 -5.49
C ALA A 57 -21.10 10.33 -5.60
N PHE A 58 -22.01 9.40 -5.89
CA PHE A 58 -21.69 7.97 -6.02
C PHE A 58 -20.81 7.67 -7.23
N PHE A 59 -21.18 8.19 -8.41
CA PHE A 59 -20.38 7.99 -9.62
C PHE A 59 -19.03 8.72 -9.54
N ASN A 60 -19.00 9.91 -8.93
CA ASN A 60 -17.77 10.62 -8.66
C ASN A 60 -16.83 9.79 -7.75
N ALA A 61 -17.35 9.25 -6.64
CA ALA A 61 -16.58 8.40 -5.73
C ALA A 61 -16.10 7.10 -6.39
N THR A 62 -16.91 6.50 -7.26
CA THR A 62 -16.55 5.27 -7.99
C THR A 62 -15.44 5.53 -8.99
N ILE A 63 -15.55 6.60 -9.79
CA ILE A 63 -14.49 7.01 -10.71
C ILE A 63 -13.21 7.33 -9.94
N ALA A 64 -13.35 8.01 -8.79
CA ALA A 64 -12.23 8.31 -7.93
C ALA A 64 -11.52 7.07 -7.39
N PHE A 65 -12.29 6.07 -6.96
CA PHE A 65 -11.75 4.79 -6.52
C PHE A 65 -11.02 4.03 -7.64
N VAL A 66 -11.57 4.02 -8.85
CA VAL A 66 -10.95 3.37 -10.02
C VAL A 66 -9.63 4.05 -10.39
N ILE A 67 -9.60 5.40 -10.41
CA ILE A 67 -8.37 6.16 -10.66
C ILE A 67 -7.35 5.89 -9.56
N LEU A 68 -7.76 5.89 -8.29
CA LEU A 68 -6.89 5.55 -7.16
C LEU A 68 -6.27 4.17 -7.31
N ALA A 69 -7.09 3.15 -7.60
CA ALA A 69 -6.63 1.79 -7.80
C ALA A 69 -5.66 1.68 -8.98
N ALA A 70 -5.94 2.37 -10.10
CA ALA A 70 -5.06 2.39 -11.27
C ALA A 70 -3.69 3.03 -10.96
N VAL A 71 -3.68 4.16 -10.25
CA VAL A 71 -2.43 4.86 -9.86
C VAL A 71 -1.62 4.00 -8.89
N VAL A 72 -2.25 3.44 -7.84
CA VAL A 72 -1.58 2.54 -6.90
C VAL A 72 -0.98 1.33 -7.62
N TYR A 73 -1.75 0.71 -8.51
CA TYR A 73 -1.29 -0.47 -9.24
C TYR A 73 -0.10 -0.15 -10.16
N PHE A 74 -0.20 0.92 -10.95
CA PHE A 74 0.82 1.24 -11.94
C PHE A 74 2.10 1.84 -11.34
N PHE A 75 1.98 2.70 -10.32
CA PHE A 75 3.13 3.42 -9.73
C PHE A 75 3.71 2.76 -8.49
N VAL A 76 2.95 1.92 -7.78
CA VAL A 76 3.45 1.25 -6.56
C VAL A 76 3.59 -0.24 -6.81
N VAL A 77 2.51 -0.94 -7.15
CA VAL A 77 2.51 -2.41 -7.24
C VAL A 77 3.43 -2.90 -8.36
N LEU A 78 3.28 -2.37 -9.57
CA LEU A 78 4.02 -2.84 -10.75
C LEU A 78 5.54 -2.59 -10.67
N PRO A 79 6.06 -1.42 -10.27
CA PRO A 79 7.49 -1.26 -10.07
C PRO A 79 7.97 -2.06 -8.85
N TYR A 80 7.16 -2.18 -7.79
CA TYR A 80 7.53 -2.99 -6.64
C TYR A 80 7.66 -4.48 -7.00
N THR A 81 6.73 -5.04 -7.77
CA THR A 81 6.81 -6.44 -8.22
C THR A 81 7.99 -6.65 -9.17
N LYS A 82 8.21 -5.75 -10.13
CA LYS A 82 9.35 -5.82 -11.06
C LYS A 82 10.71 -5.67 -10.37
N LEU A 83 10.83 -4.75 -9.41
CA LEU A 83 12.05 -4.57 -8.63
C LEU A 83 12.28 -5.76 -7.70
N ARG A 84 11.22 -6.28 -7.07
CA ARG A 84 11.32 -7.49 -6.25
C ARG A 84 11.83 -8.67 -7.06
N GLU A 85 11.31 -8.90 -8.26
CA GLU A 85 11.78 -9.98 -9.14
C GLU A 85 13.25 -9.78 -9.59
N LYS A 86 13.69 -8.54 -9.77
CA LYS A 86 15.05 -8.24 -10.25
C LYS A 86 16.12 -8.23 -9.15
N TYR A 87 15.78 -7.77 -7.95
CA TYR A 87 16.71 -7.61 -6.83
C TYR A 87 16.55 -8.69 -5.77
N PHE A 88 15.41 -9.40 -5.75
CA PHE A 88 15.10 -10.48 -4.83
C PHE A 88 14.40 -11.66 -5.54
N PRO A 89 14.99 -12.25 -6.62
CA PRO A 89 14.39 -13.43 -7.28
C PRO A 89 14.25 -14.66 -6.36
N GLU A 90 14.77 -14.61 -5.12
CA GLU A 90 14.78 -15.73 -4.18
C GLU A 90 14.71 -15.33 -2.69
N ALA A 91 14.25 -14.12 -2.36
CA ALA A 91 13.95 -13.76 -0.96
C ALA A 91 12.51 -14.12 -0.56
N ALA A 92 12.00 -15.22 -1.11
CA ALA A 92 10.79 -15.86 -0.59
C ALA A 92 11.07 -16.60 0.74
N ASP A 93 12.34 -16.78 1.12
CA ASP A 93 12.73 -17.35 2.39
C ASP A 93 13.76 -16.44 3.11
N GLU A 94 13.31 -15.29 3.63
CA GLU A 94 13.56 -15.13 5.07
C GLU A 94 12.56 -16.09 5.74
N LYS A 95 12.84 -17.40 5.64
CA LYS A 95 12.27 -18.36 6.58
C LYS A 95 12.55 -17.74 7.95
N PRO A 96 11.52 -17.52 8.79
CA PRO A 96 11.75 -17.15 10.18
C PRO A 96 12.92 -17.98 10.69
N ALA A 97 13.86 -17.38 11.43
CA ALA A 97 15.09 -18.08 11.82
C ALA A 97 14.81 -19.48 12.38
N ASP A 98 13.66 -19.65 13.03
CA ASP A 98 13.10 -20.93 13.48
C ASP A 98 12.91 -21.98 12.36
N ILE A 99 12.36 -21.61 11.20
CA ILE A 99 12.18 -22.55 10.06
C ILE A 99 13.52 -22.90 9.42
N ALA A 100 14.46 -21.95 9.33
CA ALA A 100 15.82 -22.23 8.87
C ALA A 100 16.55 -23.19 9.83
N LEU A 101 16.45 -22.94 11.14
CA LEU A 101 16.98 -23.84 12.18
C LEU A 101 16.31 -25.23 12.15
N LEU A 102 15.01 -25.31 11.90
CA LEU A 102 14.29 -26.58 11.79
C LEU A 102 14.72 -27.39 10.56
N GLU A 103 15.06 -26.73 9.43
CA GLU A 103 15.65 -27.40 8.28
C GLU A 103 17.06 -27.90 8.58
N GLU A 104 17.89 -27.09 9.25
CA GLU A 104 19.22 -27.52 9.71
C GLU A 104 19.13 -28.72 10.67
N ILE A 105 18.18 -28.71 11.62
CA ILE A 105 17.95 -29.83 12.55
C ILE A 105 17.46 -31.07 11.79
N ARG A 106 16.54 -30.92 10.82
CA ARG A 106 16.08 -32.02 9.96
C ARG A 106 17.25 -32.67 9.23
N ASP A 107 18.12 -31.86 8.64
CA ASP A 107 19.24 -32.33 7.84
C ASP A 107 20.33 -32.96 8.72
N LEU A 108 20.55 -32.45 9.93
CA LEU A 108 21.44 -33.05 10.93
C LEU A 108 20.92 -34.38 11.47
N LEU A 109 19.60 -34.55 11.61
CA LEU A 109 18.97 -35.82 12.00
C LEU A 109 18.96 -36.84 10.86
N ALA A 110 18.73 -36.40 9.61
CA ALA A 110 18.78 -37.29 8.44
C ALA A 110 20.19 -37.86 8.19
N LYS A 111 21.23 -37.20 8.72
CA LYS A 111 22.64 -37.60 8.62
C LYS A 111 23.10 -38.51 9.77
N ARG A 112 22.27 -38.70 10.81
CA ARG A 112 22.50 -39.60 11.94
C ARG A 112 21.77 -40.93 11.74
#